data_AF-F8EVJ9-F1
#
_entry.id   AF-F8EVJ9-F1
#
_cell.length_a   1.000
_cell.length_b   1.000
_cell.length_c   1.000
_cell.angle_alpha   90.00
_cell.angle_beta   90.00
_cell.angle_gamma   90.00
#
_symmetry.space_group_name_H-M   'P 1'
#
loop_
_entity.id
_entity.type
_entity.pdbx_description
1 polymer ?
#
loop_
_entity_poly.entity_id
_entity_poly.type
_entity_poly.pdbx_seq_one_letter_code
_entity_poly.pdbx_strand_id
1 'polypeptide(L)'
;MFMGLSSFWGIRRFFVILAVILPFTACIETSVYARHDKNEALGNRKWSDLPKGVAISIMPPVKASDGMPKQIVIFGNESCPKSPDEETIIVCRRLPESERYRIPVAMREEDRQIKEEEDKRVHRSWAQRVQDMGLLSAPDMNNPFKGD
;
A
#
# COMPACT_ATOMS: atom_id res chain seq x y z
N MET A 1 66.30 -21.13 33.80
CA MET A 1 65.45 -22.27 33.37
C MET A 1 64.01 -21.77 33.37
N PHE A 2 63.25 -22.19 32.36
CA PHE A 2 62.01 -21.65 31.77
C PHE A 2 60.75 -21.46 32.66
N MET A 3 59.79 -20.72 32.07
CA MET A 3 58.32 -20.63 32.29
C MET A 3 57.83 -19.44 33.15
N GLY A 4 56.89 -18.58 32.71
CA GLY A 4 56.02 -18.66 31.54
C GLY A 4 55.31 -17.32 31.22
N LEU A 5 55.14 -17.05 29.93
CA LEU A 5 54.30 -15.99 29.36
C LEU A 5 53.10 -16.66 28.67
N SER A 6 51.94 -16.73 29.32
CA SER A 6 50.70 -17.16 28.66
C SER A 6 49.45 -16.72 29.42
N SER A 7 49.20 -15.41 29.58
CA SER A 7 47.92 -14.96 30.20
C SER A 7 47.35 -13.63 29.73
N PHE A 8 48.03 -12.84 28.89
CA PHE A 8 47.58 -11.47 28.62
C PHE A 8 46.79 -11.24 27.32
N TRP A 9 46.68 -12.23 26.42
CA TRP A 9 46.06 -12.02 25.10
C TRP A 9 44.56 -12.33 25.01
N GLY A 10 44.00 -13.09 25.97
CA GLY A 10 42.60 -13.53 25.94
C GLY A 10 41.58 -12.46 26.41
N ILE A 11 41.99 -11.55 27.30
CA ILE A 11 41.05 -10.68 28.03
C ILE A 11 40.65 -9.46 27.20
N ARG A 12 41.55 -8.91 26.36
CA ARG A 12 41.22 -7.75 25.50
C ARG A 12 40.33 -8.10 24.31
N ARG A 13 40.38 -9.34 23.80
CA ARG A 13 39.52 -9.77 22.68
C ARG A 13 38.08 -10.02 23.11
N PHE A 14 37.85 -10.50 24.33
CA PHE A 14 36.51 -10.75 24.85
C PHE A 14 35.72 -9.45 25.09
N PHE A 15 36.38 -8.39 25.57
CA PHE A 15 35.73 -7.11 25.83
C PHE A 15 35.30 -6.37 24.55
N VAL A 16 36.06 -6.49 23.45
CA VAL A 16 35.69 -5.88 22.17
C VAL A 16 34.46 -6.57 21.56
N ILE A 17 34.34 -7.89 21.72
CA ILE A 17 33.19 -8.64 21.18
C ILE A 17 31.92 -8.33 21.98
N LEU A 18 32.00 -8.16 23.31
CA LEU A 18 30.82 -7.83 24.13
C LEU A 18 30.29 -6.41 23.86
N ALA A 19 31.17 -5.44 23.58
CA ALA A 19 30.79 -4.04 23.35
C ALA A 19 30.11 -3.78 21.99
N VAL A 20 30.32 -4.66 20.99
CA VAL A 20 29.70 -4.52 19.66
C VAL A 20 28.33 -5.22 19.60
N ILE A 21 28.08 -6.21 20.45
CA ILE A 21 26.82 -6.99 20.44
C ILE A 21 25.72 -6.34 21.28
N LEU A 22 26.07 -5.61 22.36
CA LEU A 22 25.10 -5.01 23.28
C LEU A 22 24.26 -3.81 22.75
N PRO A 23 24.66 -3.00 21.75
CA PRO A 23 23.77 -1.96 21.22
C PRO A 23 22.78 -2.49 20.18
N PHE A 24 22.94 -3.72 19.66
CA PHE A 24 22.12 -4.24 18.56
C PHE A 24 20.78 -4.86 18.99
N THR A 25 20.61 -5.19 20.27
CA THR A 25 19.37 -5.81 20.81
C THR A 25 18.40 -4.83 21.46
N ALA A 26 18.68 -3.52 21.49
CA ALA A 26 17.81 -2.53 22.14
C ALA A 26 16.84 -1.80 21.19
N CYS A 27 16.82 -2.12 19.89
CA CYS A 27 15.98 -1.41 18.90
C CYS A 27 14.87 -2.25 18.27
N ILE A 28 14.63 -3.48 18.73
CA ILE A 28 13.57 -4.34 18.22
C ILE A 28 12.62 -4.58 19.40
N GLU A 29 11.34 -4.25 19.23
CA GLU A 29 10.23 -4.47 20.19
C GLU A 29 9.93 -3.38 21.23
N THR A 30 9.59 -2.17 20.77
CA THR A 30 8.25 -1.63 21.08
C THR A 30 7.72 -0.91 19.83
N SER A 31 7.41 -1.68 18.78
CA SER A 31 6.43 -1.21 17.82
C SER A 31 5.11 -1.07 18.58
N VAL A 32 4.77 0.16 18.96
CA VAL A 32 3.43 0.54 19.36
C VAL A 32 2.55 0.27 18.14
N TYR A 33 2.05 -0.95 18.02
CA TYR A 33 0.95 -1.26 17.13
C TYR A 33 -0.25 -0.53 17.70
N ALA A 34 -0.56 0.62 17.11
CA ALA A 34 -1.87 1.21 17.24
C ALA A 34 -2.89 0.12 16.86
N ARG A 35 -3.70 -0.28 17.83
CA ARG A 35 -4.84 -1.18 17.63
C ARG A 35 -5.81 -0.44 16.74
N HIS A 36 -5.76 -0.68 15.44
CA HIS A 36 -6.85 -0.32 14.55
C HIS A 36 -8.05 -1.19 14.98
N ASP A 37 -8.94 -0.62 15.79
CA ASP A 37 -10.27 -1.18 15.97
C ASP A 37 -10.89 -1.25 14.59
N LYS A 38 -11.15 -2.49 14.17
CA LYS A 38 -11.77 -2.78 12.89
C LYS A 38 -13.10 -2.04 12.86
N ASN A 39 -13.37 -1.39 11.73
CA ASN A 39 -14.60 -0.66 11.45
C ASN A 39 -15.77 -1.65 11.43
N GLU A 40 -16.24 -2.07 12.60
CA GLU A 40 -17.47 -2.82 12.74
C GLU A 40 -18.66 -1.85 12.65
N ALA A 41 -19.67 -2.29 11.91
CA ALA A 41 -21.00 -1.68 11.77
C ALA A 41 -21.21 -0.55 10.74
N LEU A 42 -20.72 -0.70 9.50
CA LEU A 42 -21.32 0.01 8.34
C LEU A 42 -21.87 -0.90 7.24
N GLY A 43 -21.62 -2.21 7.28
CA GLY A 43 -22.00 -3.14 6.20
C GLY A 43 -23.50 -3.44 6.07
N ASN A 44 -24.30 -3.07 7.06
CA ASN A 44 -25.68 -3.53 7.18
C ASN A 44 -26.60 -2.52 7.90
N ARG A 45 -26.19 -1.24 7.97
CA ARG A 45 -27.12 -0.18 8.36
C ARG A 45 -27.96 0.21 7.16
N LYS A 46 -29.28 0.02 7.28
CA LYS A 46 -30.24 0.57 6.32
C LYS A 46 -30.07 2.09 6.33
N TRP A 47 -30.13 2.74 5.17
CA TRP A 47 -29.94 4.19 5.03
C TRP A 47 -30.81 5.03 5.99
N SER A 48 -31.96 4.48 6.41
CA SER A 48 -32.87 5.08 7.39
C SER A 48 -32.38 5.11 8.84
N ASP A 49 -31.36 4.33 9.17
CA ASP A 49 -30.91 4.07 10.55
C ASP A 49 -29.69 4.93 10.93
N LEU A 50 -29.22 5.77 10.00
CA LEU A 50 -28.28 6.84 10.31
C LEU A 50 -29.02 7.84 11.20
N PRO A 51 -28.50 8.19 12.40
CA PRO A 51 -29.12 9.24 13.18
C PRO A 51 -29.18 10.49 12.30
N LYS A 52 -30.32 11.17 12.28
CA LYS A 52 -30.60 12.39 11.49
C LYS A 52 -29.74 13.61 11.91
N GLY A 53 -28.58 13.34 12.50
CA GLY A 53 -27.61 14.29 13.03
C GLY A 53 -26.17 13.77 12.93
N VAL A 54 -25.85 12.81 12.05
CA VAL A 54 -24.46 12.66 11.58
C VAL A 54 -24.14 13.90 10.77
N ALA A 55 -23.74 14.95 11.47
CA ALA A 55 -23.11 16.10 10.88
C ALA A 55 -21.81 15.59 10.28
N ILE A 56 -21.81 15.36 8.97
CA ILE A 56 -20.59 15.31 8.18
C ILE A 56 -19.90 16.62 8.52
N SER A 57 -18.86 16.55 9.36
CA SER A 57 -18.08 17.73 9.71
C SER A 57 -17.50 18.20 8.38
N ILE A 58 -18.09 19.27 7.84
CA ILE A 58 -17.58 19.96 6.66
C ILE A 58 -16.29 20.58 7.16
N MET A 59 -15.21 19.81 7.10
CA MET A 59 -13.88 20.35 7.32
C MET A 59 -13.75 21.53 6.36
N PRO A 60 -13.24 22.69 6.84
CA PRO A 60 -13.00 23.81 5.96
C PRO A 60 -12.13 23.33 4.79
N PRO A 61 -12.34 23.85 3.57
CA PRO A 61 -11.50 23.49 2.45
C PRO A 61 -10.05 23.80 2.83
N VAL A 62 -9.21 22.75 2.86
CA VAL A 62 -7.76 22.93 2.99
C VAL A 62 -7.34 23.73 1.77
N LYS A 63 -6.84 24.96 1.98
CA LYS A 63 -6.14 25.68 0.92
C LYS A 63 -4.97 24.81 0.48
N ALA A 64 -4.89 24.52 -0.81
CA ALA A 64 -3.74 23.82 -1.38
C ALA A 64 -2.46 24.53 -0.88
N SER A 65 -1.49 23.76 -0.40
CA SER A 65 -0.23 24.31 0.06
C SER A 65 0.40 25.14 -1.06
N ASP A 66 0.77 26.37 -0.73
CA ASP A 66 1.23 27.44 -1.63
C ASP A 66 2.56 27.15 -2.36
N GLY A 67 2.99 25.87 -2.38
CA GLY A 67 4.24 25.42 -2.99
C GLY A 67 4.15 24.02 -3.61
N MET A 68 2.95 23.44 -3.73
CA MET A 68 2.81 22.15 -4.41
C MET A 68 2.98 22.35 -5.93
N PRO A 69 3.88 21.60 -6.61
CA PRO A 69 4.10 21.78 -8.04
C PRO A 69 2.88 21.37 -8.86
N LYS A 70 2.54 22.18 -9.86
CA LYS A 70 1.47 21.88 -10.82
C LYS A 70 2.02 20.94 -11.90
N GLN A 71 1.46 19.74 -11.99
CA GLN A 71 1.84 18.76 -13.01
C GLN A 71 1.01 18.94 -14.28
N ILE A 72 1.67 19.04 -15.43
CA ILE A 72 1.03 19.20 -16.75
C ILE A 72 1.58 18.14 -17.70
N VAL A 73 0.72 17.59 -18.54
CA VAL A 73 1.10 16.62 -19.56
C VAL A 73 1.18 17.33 -20.91
N ILE A 74 2.30 17.18 -21.60
CA ILE A 74 2.56 17.71 -22.95
C ILE A 74 2.81 16.56 -23.93
N PHE A 75 2.40 16.74 -25.17
CA PHE A 75 2.42 15.77 -26.25
C PHE A 75 3.35 16.20 -27.40
N GLY A 76 4.07 15.23 -27.95
CA GLY A 76 4.94 15.43 -29.10
C GLY A 76 6.04 16.45 -28.80
N ASN A 77 6.10 17.50 -29.64
CA ASN A 77 7.12 18.53 -29.52
C ASN A 77 6.65 19.83 -28.87
N GLU A 78 5.48 19.85 -28.22
CA GLU A 78 4.95 21.07 -27.62
C GLU A 78 5.78 21.54 -26.42
N SER A 79 5.86 22.87 -26.25
CA SER A 79 6.63 23.50 -25.19
C SER A 79 5.86 23.47 -23.87
N CYS A 80 6.57 23.25 -22.76
CA CYS A 80 5.98 23.38 -21.43
C CYS A 80 5.55 24.83 -21.20
N PRO A 81 4.30 25.11 -20.79
CA PRO A 81 3.87 26.48 -20.49
C PRO A 81 4.66 27.02 -19.29
N LYS A 82 5.00 28.31 -19.35
CA LYS A 82 5.62 29.00 -18.22
C LYS A 82 4.61 29.22 -17.11
N SER A 83 5.08 29.24 -15.86
CA SER A 83 4.22 29.61 -14.74
C SER A 83 3.76 31.06 -14.90
N PRO A 84 2.49 31.37 -14.61
CA PRO A 84 2.01 32.74 -14.59
C PRO A 84 2.62 33.51 -13.40
N ASP A 85 2.92 32.81 -12.31
CA ASP A 85 3.42 33.36 -11.06
C ASP A 85 4.81 32.79 -10.74
N GLU A 86 5.64 33.56 -10.03
CA GLU A 86 7.02 33.18 -9.67
C GLU A 86 7.07 32.13 -8.55
N GLU A 87 5.99 31.98 -7.79
CA GLU A 87 5.85 31.04 -6.68
C GLU A 87 5.38 29.64 -7.14
N THR A 88 4.85 29.53 -8.37
CA THR A 88 4.28 28.29 -8.89
C THR A 88 5.29 27.51 -9.74
N ILE A 89 5.65 26.31 -9.31
CA ILE A 89 6.50 25.39 -10.09
C ILE A 89 5.63 24.54 -11.01
N ILE A 90 5.84 24.62 -12.33
CA ILE A 90 5.18 23.73 -13.31
C ILE A 90 6.13 22.58 -13.65
N VAL A 91 5.65 21.35 -13.48
CA VAL A 91 6.38 20.12 -13.86
C VAL A 91 5.69 19.49 -15.07
N CYS A 92 6.39 19.46 -16.20
CA CYS A 92 5.88 18.88 -17.43
C CYS A 92 6.34 17.44 -17.63
N ARG A 93 5.40 16.54 -17.89
CA ARG A 93 5.66 15.18 -18.38
C ARG A 93 5.41 15.12 -19.89
N ARG A 94 6.37 14.61 -20.66
CA ARG A 94 6.28 14.52 -22.13
C ARG A 94 5.80 13.13 -22.57
N LEU A 95 4.77 13.10 -23.40
CA LEU A 95 4.27 11.91 -24.11
C LEU A 95 4.41 12.08 -25.63
N PRO A 96 4.45 11.00 -26.42
CA PRO A 96 4.46 11.12 -27.88
C PRO A 96 3.10 11.64 -28.40
N GLU A 97 3.11 12.24 -29.59
CA GLU A 97 1.91 12.84 -30.20
C GLU A 97 0.78 11.83 -30.41
N SER A 98 1.12 10.57 -30.70
CA SER A 98 0.16 9.48 -30.88
C SER A 98 -0.69 9.16 -29.65
N GLU A 99 -0.26 9.58 -28.45
CA GLU A 99 -0.94 9.28 -27.18
C GLU A 99 -2.01 10.32 -26.82
N ARG A 100 -2.13 11.42 -27.57
CA ARG A 100 -3.12 12.48 -27.32
C ARG A 100 -4.57 12.01 -27.44
N TYR A 101 -4.85 11.15 -28.41
CA TYR A 101 -6.20 10.66 -28.72
C TYR A 101 -6.43 9.21 -28.29
N ARG A 102 -5.43 8.59 -27.66
CA ARG A 102 -5.49 7.19 -27.25
C ARG A 102 -5.79 7.15 -25.74
N ILE A 103 -6.64 6.20 -25.33
CA ILE A 103 -6.95 5.92 -23.91
C ILE A 103 -5.62 5.81 -23.13
N PRO A 104 -5.41 6.47 -21.98
CA PRO A 104 -4.13 6.41 -21.26
C PRO A 104 -3.59 4.98 -21.05
N VAL A 105 -2.25 4.82 -21.07
CA VAL A 105 -1.60 3.50 -20.97
C VAL A 105 -2.07 2.70 -19.75
N ALA A 106 -2.19 3.35 -18.59
CA ALA A 106 -2.66 2.71 -17.36
C ALA A 106 -4.06 2.10 -17.55
N MET A 107 -4.98 2.85 -18.17
CA MET A 107 -6.34 2.37 -18.44
C MET A 107 -6.36 1.25 -19.48
N ARG A 108 -5.45 1.24 -20.48
CA ARG A 108 -5.37 0.11 -21.42
C ARG A 108 -4.97 -1.19 -20.74
N GLU A 109 -4.06 -1.11 -19.79
CA GLU A 109 -3.56 -2.26 -19.05
C GLU A 109 -4.63 -2.78 -18.09
N GLU A 110 -5.35 -1.89 -17.40
CA GLU A 110 -6.52 -2.23 -16.60
C GLU A 110 -7.61 -2.90 -17.46
N ASP A 111 -7.97 -2.32 -18.61
CA ASP A 111 -8.95 -2.91 -19.53
C ASP A 111 -8.52 -4.31 -19.99
N ARG A 112 -7.23 -4.53 -20.21
CA ARG A 112 -6.68 -5.84 -20.59
C ARG A 112 -6.82 -6.85 -19.44
N GLN A 113 -6.50 -6.45 -18.22
CA GLN A 113 -6.63 -7.30 -17.04
C GLN A 113 -8.10 -7.66 -16.78
N ILE A 114 -9.00 -6.68 -16.84
CA ILE A 114 -10.44 -6.89 -16.68
C ILE A 114 -10.96 -7.89 -17.73
N LYS A 115 -10.57 -7.74 -18.99
CA LYS A 115 -10.94 -8.68 -20.06
C LYS A 115 -10.38 -10.07 -19.84
N GLU A 116 -9.12 -10.18 -19.43
CA GLU A 116 -8.49 -11.48 -19.13
C GLU A 116 -9.20 -12.20 -17.97
N GLU A 117 -9.56 -11.48 -16.92
CA GLU A 117 -10.33 -12.01 -15.80
C GLU A 117 -11.76 -12.39 -16.20
N GLU A 118 -12.41 -11.56 -17.03
CA GLU A 118 -13.73 -11.85 -17.57
C GLU A 118 -13.71 -13.11 -18.44
N ASP A 119 -12.76 -13.23 -19.36
CA ASP A 119 -12.58 -14.41 -20.21
C ASP A 119 -12.35 -15.65 -19.34
N LYS A 120 -11.48 -15.56 -18.33
CA LYS A 120 -11.29 -16.63 -17.35
C LYS A 120 -12.56 -16.98 -16.60
N ARG A 121 -13.45 -16.03 -16.32
CA ARG A 121 -14.72 -16.27 -15.63
C ARG A 121 -15.76 -16.91 -16.57
N VAL A 122 -15.87 -16.42 -17.79
CA VAL A 122 -16.85 -16.84 -18.81
C VAL A 122 -16.49 -18.20 -19.40
N HIS A 123 -15.22 -18.44 -19.72
CA HIS A 123 -14.73 -19.68 -20.35
C HIS A 123 -14.42 -20.82 -19.38
N ARG A 124 -15.02 -20.84 -18.17
CA ARG A 124 -14.98 -22.04 -17.31
C ARG A 124 -16.13 -22.98 -17.65
N SER A 125 -15.85 -24.28 -17.66
CA SER A 125 -16.88 -25.29 -17.80
C SER A 125 -17.89 -25.18 -16.64
N TRP A 126 -19.14 -25.56 -16.92
CA TRP A 126 -20.19 -25.56 -15.88
C TRP A 126 -19.80 -26.43 -14.68
N ALA A 127 -19.13 -27.57 -14.93
CA ALA A 127 -18.64 -28.46 -13.89
C ALA A 127 -17.66 -27.78 -12.92
N GLN A 128 -16.71 -26.98 -13.43
CA GLN A 128 -15.77 -26.23 -12.59
C GLN A 128 -16.49 -25.22 -11.69
N ARG A 129 -17.52 -24.54 -12.21
CA ARG A 129 -18.33 -23.60 -11.40
C ARG A 129 -19.10 -24.30 -10.28
N VAL A 130 -19.67 -25.48 -10.55
CA VAL A 130 -20.36 -26.26 -9.51
C VAL A 130 -19.39 -26.74 -8.44
N GLN A 131 -18.16 -27.10 -8.81
CA GLN A 131 -17.10 -27.46 -7.85
C GLN A 131 -16.72 -26.28 -6.95
N ASP A 132 -16.51 -25.09 -7.50
CA ASP A 132 -16.24 -23.87 -6.72
C ASP A 132 -17.39 -23.56 -5.72
N MET A 133 -18.65 -23.70 -6.14
CA MET A 133 -19.82 -23.52 -5.26
C MET A 133 -19.84 -24.58 -4.14
N GLY A 134 -19.45 -25.81 -4.43
CA GLY A 134 -19.33 -26.90 -3.45
C GLY A 134 -18.23 -26.63 -2.43
N LEU A 135 -17.10 -26.05 -2.84
CA LEU A 135 -15.99 -25.67 -1.93
C LEU A 135 -16.40 -24.57 -0.94
N LEU A 136 -17.20 -23.60 -1.38
CA LEU A 136 -17.75 -22.56 -0.50
C LEU A 136 -18.84 -23.09 0.45
N SER A 137 -19.49 -24.18 0.07
CA SER A 137 -20.50 -24.87 0.89
C SER A 137 -19.89 -25.88 1.85
N ALA A 138 -18.63 -26.26 1.63
CA ALA A 138 -17.93 -27.15 2.55
C ALA A 138 -17.83 -26.46 3.92
N PRO A 139 -18.09 -27.19 5.01
CA PRO A 139 -17.84 -26.65 6.34
C PRO A 139 -16.37 -26.23 6.41
N ASP A 140 -16.15 -24.97 6.79
CA ASP A 140 -14.82 -24.43 7.03
C ASP A 140 -14.24 -25.11 8.26
N MET A 141 -13.50 -26.21 8.03
CA MET A 141 -12.89 -27.02 9.09
C MET A 141 -11.78 -26.27 9.85
N ASN A 142 -11.42 -25.05 9.43
CA ASN A 142 -10.42 -24.20 10.06
C ASN A 142 -11.03 -23.01 10.81
N ASN A 143 -12.35 -22.84 10.83
CA ASN A 143 -13.02 -21.83 11.65
C ASN A 143 -13.54 -22.47 12.95
N PRO A 144 -12.85 -22.24 14.09
CA PRO A 144 -13.21 -22.86 15.37
C PRO A 144 -14.57 -22.41 15.94
N PHE A 145 -15.23 -21.42 15.31
CA PHE A 145 -16.52 -20.89 15.73
C PHE A 145 -17.71 -21.43 14.94
N LYS A 146 -17.50 -22.33 13.97
CA LYS A 146 -18.58 -22.93 13.18
C LYS A 146 -18.94 -24.32 13.72
N GLY A 147 -19.36 -24.34 14.98
CA GLY A 147 -19.94 -25.51 15.65
C GLY A 147 -21.30 -25.14 16.22
N ASP A 148 -22.27 -26.00 15.93
CA ASP A 148 -23.69 -26.04 16.34
C ASP A 148 -24.70 -25.37 15.36
#